data_AF-A0A178T442-F1
#
_entry.id   AF-A0A178T442-F1
#
_cell.length_a   1.000
_cell.length_b   1.000
_cell.length_c   1.000
_cell.angle_alpha   90.00
_cell.angle_beta   90.00
_cell.angle_gamma   90.00
#
_symmetry.space_group_name_H-M   'P 1'
#
loop_
_entity.id
_entity.type
_entity.pdbx_description
1 polymer ?
#
loop_
_entity_poly.entity_id
_entity_poly.type
_entity_poly.pdbx_seq_one_letter_code
_entity_poly.pdbx_strand_id
1 'polypeptide(L)' 'MICGQGYVDGAIDGFGDYVCVDCWASGEAEYEGREAVEFVEADVPYYVDYPSESVARFLDACNRKRR' A
#
# COMPACT_ATOMS: atom_id res chain seq x y z
N MET A 1 -0.05 7.62 -8.76
CA MET A 1 0.00 8.27 -7.43
C MET A 1 -1.31 9.04 -7.18
N ILE A 2 -2.03 8.74 -6.09
CA ILE A 2 -3.38 9.29 -5.81
C ILE A 2 -3.31 10.63 -5.05
N CYS A 3 -2.84 10.62 -3.80
CA CYS A 3 -2.88 11.81 -2.93
C CYS A 3 -1.56 12.60 -2.84
N GLY A 4 -0.47 12.08 -3.41
CA GLY A 4 0.84 12.74 -3.35
C GLY A 4 1.62 12.58 -2.04
N GLN A 5 1.11 11.84 -1.06
CA GLN A 5 1.84 11.55 0.18
C GLN A 5 3.07 10.66 -0.10
N GLY A 6 4.17 10.97 0.58
CA GLY A 6 5.39 10.16 0.64
C GLY A 6 5.84 9.97 2.09
N TYR A 7 6.97 9.28 2.29
CA TYR A 7 7.51 8.96 3.62
C TYR A 7 6.55 8.17 4.51
N VAL A 8 5.64 7.42 3.89
CA VAL A 8 4.70 6.51 4.56
C VAL A 8 4.75 5.16 3.87
N ASP A 9 4.33 4.12 4.57
CA ASP A 9 4.18 2.80 3.98
C ASP A 9 3.13 2.83 2.87
N GLY A 10 3.21 1.91 1.93
CA GLY A 10 2.28 1.82 0.81
C GLY A 10 2.46 0.54 0.01
N ALA A 11 1.96 0.57 -1.22
CA ALA A 11 2.16 -0.49 -2.19
C ALA A 11 2.44 0.08 -3.57
N ILE A 12 3.23 -0.65 -4.37
CA ILE A 12 3.19 -0.55 -5.82
C ILE A 12 1.94 -1.27 -6.31
N ASP A 13 1.18 -0.62 -7.18
CA ASP A 13 -0.01 -1.20 -7.80
C ASP A 13 0.28 -1.94 -9.11
N GLY A 14 -0.74 -2.55 -9.70
CA GLY A 14 -0.65 -3.25 -10.99
C GLY A 14 -0.23 -2.38 -12.20
N PHE A 15 -0.24 -1.05 -12.06
CA PHE A 15 0.24 -0.11 -13.08
C PHE A 15 1.69 0.32 -12.85
N GLY A 16 2.32 -0.12 -11.74
CA GLY A 16 3.66 0.30 -11.34
C GLY A 16 3.68 1.62 -10.57
N ASP A 17 2.53 2.14 -10.15
CA ASP A 17 2.42 3.36 -9.37
C ASP A 17 2.52 3.06 -7.87
N TYR A 18 3.24 3.91 -7.14
CA TYR A 18 3.15 3.94 -5.68
C TYR A 18 1.82 4.57 -5.22
N VAL A 19 1.18 3.89 -4.26
CA VAL A 19 -0.03 4.32 -3.55
C VAL A 19 0.19 4.16 -2.06
N CYS A 20 -0.03 5.24 -1.28
CA CYS A 20 0.19 5.23 0.16
C CYS A 20 -0.85 4.38 0.92
N VAL A 21 -0.50 3.97 2.13
CA VAL A 21 -1.37 3.22 3.04
C VAL A 21 -2.73 3.89 3.28
N ASP A 22 -2.79 5.22 3.33
CA ASP A 22 -4.04 5.96 3.57
C ASP A 22 -5.04 5.83 2.40
N CYS A 23 -4.55 5.85 1.15
CA CYS A 23 -5.38 5.64 -0.04
C CYS A 23 -5.91 4.20 -0.12
N TRP A 24 -5.13 3.21 0.34
CA TRP A 24 -5.61 1.84 0.50
C TRP A 24 -6.62 1.71 1.65
N ALA A 25 -6.33 2.32 2.80
CA ALA A 25 -7.16 2.25 3.99
C ALA A 25 -8.51 2.98 3.83
N SER A 26 -8.57 4.05 3.04
CA SER A 26 -9.81 4.76 2.70
C SER A 26 -10.66 4.02 1.67
N GLY A 27 -10.05 3.15 0.85
CA GLY A 27 -10.70 2.47 -0.27
C GLY A 27 -10.68 3.27 -1.57
N GLU A 28 -10.01 4.43 -1.60
CA GLU A 28 -9.88 5.25 -2.82
C GLU A 28 -9.13 4.50 -3.92
N ALA A 29 -8.07 3.78 -3.56
CA ALA A 29 -7.30 2.95 -4.49
C ALA A 29 -8.16 1.81 -5.09
N GLU A 30 -8.99 1.18 -4.27
CA GLU A 30 -9.96 0.17 -4.74
C GLU A 30 -11.00 0.79 -5.68
N TYR A 31 -11.54 1.96 -5.33
CA TYR A 31 -12.51 2.69 -6.14
C TYR A 31 -11.95 3.07 -7.53
N GLU A 32 -10.67 3.42 -7.61
CA GLU A 32 -9.95 3.65 -8.87
C GLU A 32 -9.61 2.36 -9.64
N GLY A 33 -9.93 1.18 -9.08
CA GLY A 33 -9.66 -0.11 -9.71
C GLY A 33 -8.19 -0.53 -9.64
N ARG A 34 -7.43 -0.02 -8.66
CA ARG A 34 -6.04 -0.42 -8.42
C ARG A 34 -5.97 -1.72 -7.61
N GLU A 35 -4.91 -2.48 -7.84
CA GLU A 35 -4.59 -3.72 -7.13
C GLU A 35 -3.18 -3.59 -6.55
N ALA A 36 -3.00 -3.83 -5.26
CA ALA A 36 -1.71 -3.79 -4.59
C ALA A 36 -0.90 -5.05 -4.92
N VAL A 37 0.32 -4.87 -5.42
CA VAL A 37 1.20 -5.96 -5.89
C VAL A 37 2.39 -6.17 -4.95
N GLU A 38 3.04 -5.08 -4.57
CA GLU A 38 4.28 -5.11 -3.78
C GLU A 38 4.22 -4.10 -2.65
N PHE A 39 4.55 -4.53 -1.43
CA PHE A 39 4.62 -3.63 -0.27
C PHE A 39 5.85 -2.73 -0.38
N VAL A 40 5.68 -1.46 -0.05
CA VAL A 40 6.74 -0.46 0.00
C VAL A 40 6.77 0.13 1.39
N GLU A 41 7.90 -0.03 2.08
CA GLU A 41 8.15 0.62 3.36
C GLU A 41 8.41 2.11 3.18
N ALA A 42 8.08 2.89 4.21
CA ALA A 42 8.47 4.28 4.29
C ALA A 42 10.00 4.42 4.31
N ASP A 43 10.54 5.32 3.50
CA ASP A 43 11.95 5.70 3.56
C ASP A 43 12.20 6.55 4.82
N VAL A 44 12.49 5.87 5.94
CA VAL A 44 12.77 6.48 7.24
C VAL A 44 14.21 6.23 7.69
N PRO A 45 14.82 7.10 8.53
CA PRO A 45 16.23 7.00 8.92
C PRO A 45 16.60 5.74 9.72
N TYR A 46 15.61 4.96 10.17
CA TYR A 46 15.81 3.78 10.99
C TYR A 46 15.19 2.59 10.29
N TYR A 47 15.97 1.51 10.15
CA TYR A 47 15.48 0.28 9.57
C TYR A 47 14.37 -0.33 10.43
N VAL A 48 13.26 -0.70 9.80
CA VAL A 48 12.16 -1.44 10.39
C VAL A 48 12.08 -2.79 9.70
N ASP A 49 12.29 -3.87 10.46
CA ASP A 49 12.09 -5.22 9.94
C ASP A 49 10.60 -5.55 9.95
N TYR A 50 10.00 -5.63 8.77
CA TYR A 50 8.62 -6.07 8.60
C TYR A 50 8.60 -7.59 8.36
N PRO A 51 8.03 -8.39 9.30
CA PRO A 51 7.88 -9.83 9.08
C PRO A 51 7.08 -10.09 7.80
N SER A 52 7.45 -11.14 7.06
CA SER A 52 6.79 -11.52 5.80
C SER A 52 5.28 -11.74 5.96
N GLU A 53 4.82 -12.21 7.11
CA GLU A 53 3.39 -12.35 7.42
C GLU A 53 2.68 -10.98 7.47
N SER A 54 3.33 -9.96 8.03
CA SER A 54 2.79 -8.59 8.09
C SER A 54 2.66 -7.99 6.69
N VAL A 55 3.67 -8.19 5.85
CA VAL A 55 3.66 -7.77 4.44
C VAL A 55 2.52 -8.44 3.67
N ALA A 56 2.37 -9.75 3.80
CA ALA A 56 1.29 -10.50 3.16
C ALA A 56 -0.09 -10.03 3.64
N ARG A 57 -0.27 -9.86 4.96
CA ARG A 57 -1.51 -9.34 5.55
C ARG A 57 -1.87 -7.94 5.07
N PHE A 58 -0.88 -7.09 4.88
CA PHE A 58 -1.07 -5.75 4.35
C PHE A 58 -1.59 -5.79 2.91
N LEU A 59 -0.94 -6.55 2.03
CA LEU A 59 -1.38 -6.71 0.64
C LEU A 59 -2.79 -7.32 0.55
N ASP A 60 -3.06 -8.35 1.36
CA ASP A 60 -4.39 -8.94 1.50
C ASP A 60 -5.43 -7.94 2.01
N ALA A 61 -5.04 -6.98 2.85
CA ALA A 61 -5.94 -5.95 3.35
C ALA A 61 -6.22 -4.88 2.28
N CYS A 62 -5.22 -4.49 1.50
CA CYS A 62 -5.36 -3.54 0.38
C CYS A 62 -6.30 -4.08 -0.70
N ASN A 63 -6.21 -5.37 -1.01
CA ASN A 63 -6.99 -6.03 -2.07
C ASN A 63 -8.32 -6.62 -1.58
N ARG A 64 -8.67 -6.43 -0.30
CA ARG A 64 -9.91 -6.94 0.27
C ARG A 64 -11.08 -6.05 -0.14
N LYS A 65 -11.94 -6.55 -1.03
CA LYS A 65 -13.15 -5.83 -1.47
C LYS A 65 -14.03 -5.45 -0.28
N ARG A 66 -14.21 -4.14 -0.05
CA ARG A 66 -15.17 -3.67 0.94
C ARG A 66 -16.58 -3.84 0.37
N ARG A 67 -17.26 -4.87 0.86
CA ARG A 67 -18.63 -5.25 0.46
C ARG A 67 -19.67 -4.23 0.93
#